data_AF-S8BUB7-F1
#
_entry.id   AF-S8BUB7-F1
#
_cell.length_a   1.000
_cell.length_b   1.000
_cell.length_c   1.000
_cell.angle_alpha   90.00
_cell.angle_beta   90.00
_cell.angle_gamma   90.00
#
_symmetry.space_group_name_H-M   'P 1'
#
loop_
_entity.id
_entity.type
_entity.pdbx_description
1 polymer ?
#
loop_
_entity_poly.entity_id
_entity_poly.type
_entity_poly.pdbx_seq_one_letter_code
_entity_poly.pdbx_strand_id
1 'polypeptide(L)'
;VERLVSSDAAGGLERVPIPVTNLVDPPISIEGCGNLGFVYINRMKFRKNVPAPNHAPMGCKCRGSCNDPKVCACAKLNGGDFPYVHRNVGRLIEPKAVVFECGPKCRCGPECINRTSQNGIIFRLEVFRTQKKGWGLRSWDHIPAGAPICEYIGLVRKTSDLNSADDNSYVFDIDCLQTMQGLDGRESRLRDVELPWYLEEIVKDRSDSVPFCIDAAETGNIARFINHSCQPNLFVQCILSNHHDMNLARVMLFAADNIPPLQELTYDYCYTLDSVVGPDGNVRQMPCYCGAVECRKRLY
;
A
#
# COMPACT_ATOMS: atom_id res chain seq x y z
N VAL A 1 18.60 18.30 -23.69
CA VAL A 1 17.18 17.89 -23.75
C VAL A 1 16.74 17.70 -22.30
N GLU A 2 15.98 18.64 -21.76
CA GLU A 2 15.52 18.58 -20.37
C GLU A 2 14.54 17.43 -20.18
N ARG A 3 14.84 16.58 -19.20
CA ARG A 3 14.19 15.29 -18.91
C ARG A 3 13.30 15.35 -17.67
N LEU A 4 13.42 16.45 -16.91
CA LEU A 4 12.70 16.70 -15.67
C LEU A 4 11.37 17.36 -15.99
N VAL A 5 10.30 16.74 -15.51
CA VAL A 5 8.92 17.19 -15.70
C VAL A 5 8.49 18.02 -14.50
N SER A 6 8.70 17.52 -13.28
CA SER A 6 8.51 18.26 -12.02
C SER A 6 9.66 17.96 -11.09
N SER A 7 10.11 18.95 -10.33
CA SER A 7 11.12 18.76 -9.27
C SER A 7 10.55 18.06 -8.04
N ASP A 8 9.24 18.14 -7.82
CA ASP A 8 8.57 17.50 -6.68
C ASP A 8 7.08 17.25 -6.94
N ALA A 9 6.68 15.99 -7.06
CA ALA A 9 5.30 15.56 -7.19
C ALA A 9 4.48 15.76 -5.90
N ALA A 10 5.15 15.82 -4.74
CA ALA A 10 4.49 15.97 -3.45
C ALA A 10 4.23 17.43 -3.06
N GLY A 11 4.79 18.41 -3.79
CA GLY A 11 4.63 19.83 -3.48
C GLY A 11 5.09 20.21 -2.08
N GLY A 12 6.15 19.56 -1.57
CA GLY A 12 6.70 19.77 -0.23
C GLY A 12 5.97 19.04 0.91
N LEU A 13 4.97 18.20 0.60
CA LEU A 13 4.23 17.43 1.62
C LEU A 13 4.99 16.20 2.13
N GLU A 14 5.99 15.72 1.38
CA GLU A 14 6.90 14.66 1.80
C GLU A 14 8.25 15.27 2.23
N ARG A 15 8.95 14.61 3.16
CA ARG A 15 10.26 15.09 3.65
C ARG A 15 11.34 15.05 2.58
N VAL A 16 11.23 14.12 1.64
CA VAL A 16 12.16 13.94 0.53
C VAL A 16 11.39 14.29 -0.75
N PRO A 17 11.81 15.31 -1.52
CA PRO A 17 11.16 15.67 -2.78
C PRO A 17 11.14 14.48 -3.76
N ILE A 18 10.05 14.35 -4.51
CA ILE A 18 9.85 13.22 -5.43
C ILE A 18 9.83 13.74 -6.87
N PRO A 19 10.97 13.78 -7.57
CA PRO A 19 11.02 14.28 -8.95
C PRO A 19 10.21 13.39 -9.91
N VAL A 20 9.75 14.01 -10.99
CA VAL A 20 9.06 13.37 -12.11
C VAL A 20 9.92 13.49 -13.35
N THR A 21 10.23 12.39 -14.04
CA THR A 21 11.04 12.42 -15.27
C THR A 21 10.39 11.69 -16.44
N ASN A 22 10.66 12.18 -17.65
CA ASN A 22 10.21 11.56 -18.88
C ASN A 22 11.35 11.47 -19.89
N LEU A 23 11.70 10.24 -20.26
CA LEU A 23 12.74 9.91 -21.24
C LEU A 23 12.19 9.18 -22.47
N VAL A 24 10.88 8.92 -22.52
CA VAL A 24 10.27 7.97 -23.44
C VAL A 24 9.61 8.69 -24.60
N ASP A 25 8.76 9.66 -24.30
CA ASP A 25 8.01 10.42 -25.30
C ASP A 25 8.40 11.92 -25.25
N PRO A 26 8.34 12.65 -26.38
CA PRO A 26 8.55 14.11 -26.42
C PRO A 26 7.61 14.81 -25.43
N PRO A 27 7.93 16.02 -24.96
CA PRO A 27 7.36 16.59 -23.74
C PRO A 27 5.83 16.61 -23.81
N ILE A 28 5.21 15.63 -23.18
CA ILE A 28 3.82 15.71 -22.76
C ILE A 28 3.81 16.83 -21.73
N SER A 29 3.12 17.93 -22.06
CA SER A 29 2.71 18.90 -21.06
C SER A 29 2.10 18.14 -19.90
N ILE A 30 2.34 18.62 -18.68
CA ILE A 30 1.86 18.01 -17.45
C ILE A 30 0.31 17.97 -17.34
N GLU A 31 -0.44 18.18 -18.43
CA GLU A 31 -1.87 17.84 -18.48
C GLU A 31 -2.14 16.37 -18.08
N GLY A 32 -1.14 15.47 -18.18
CA GLY A 32 -1.19 14.11 -17.65
C GLY A 32 -0.56 13.87 -16.25
N CYS A 33 -0.01 14.88 -15.57
CA CYS A 33 0.64 14.72 -14.25
C CYS A 33 0.47 15.91 -13.28
N GLY A 34 -0.25 16.98 -13.63
CA GLY A 34 -0.40 18.18 -12.80
C GLY A 34 -1.22 19.30 -13.45
N ASN A 35 -2.27 19.72 -12.74
CA ASN A 35 -3.18 20.82 -13.08
C ASN A 35 -4.03 20.58 -14.34
N LEU A 36 -5.00 19.66 -14.27
CA LEU A 36 -6.37 20.09 -13.91
C LEU A 36 -7.18 19.17 -12.98
N GLY A 37 -6.61 18.09 -12.40
CA GLY A 37 -7.43 17.15 -11.60
C GLY A 37 -6.81 16.36 -10.44
N PHE A 38 -5.49 16.13 -10.39
CA PHE A 38 -4.88 15.35 -9.31
C PHE A 38 -4.32 16.22 -8.18
N VAL A 39 -4.67 15.90 -6.92
CA VAL A 39 -4.23 16.60 -5.71
C VAL A 39 -3.42 15.66 -4.82
N TYR A 40 -2.15 16.00 -4.59
CA TYR A 40 -1.31 15.24 -3.66
C TYR A 40 -1.78 15.41 -2.21
N ILE A 41 -1.88 14.30 -1.48
CA ILE A 41 -2.15 14.26 -0.04
C ILE A 41 -1.23 13.23 0.64
N ASN A 42 -0.79 13.52 1.87
CA ASN A 42 0.04 12.61 2.68
C ASN A 42 -0.75 12.02 3.88
N ARG A 43 -2.08 12.18 3.88
CA ARG A 43 -2.99 11.66 4.91
C ARG A 43 -4.29 11.21 4.28
N MET A 44 -4.79 10.06 4.74
CA MET A 44 -6.05 9.48 4.30
C MET A 44 -7.22 10.47 4.44
N LYS A 45 -8.04 10.58 3.40
CA LYS A 45 -9.33 11.29 3.44
C LYS A 45 -10.47 10.30 3.49
N PHE A 46 -11.59 10.68 4.11
CA PHE A 46 -12.77 9.83 4.22
C PHE A 46 -13.97 10.55 3.62
N ARG A 47 -14.77 9.85 2.81
CA ARG A 47 -16.05 10.37 2.31
C ARG A 47 -17.02 10.54 3.49
N LYS A 48 -17.91 11.54 3.42
CA LYS A 48 -18.84 11.89 4.53
C LYS A 48 -19.71 10.72 5.03
N ASN A 49 -20.01 9.75 4.16
CA ASN A 49 -20.84 8.58 4.45
C ASN A 49 -20.03 7.37 4.95
N VAL A 50 -18.71 7.48 5.06
CA VAL A 50 -17.82 6.49 5.67
C VAL A 50 -17.59 6.93 7.13
N PRO A 51 -17.91 6.07 8.12
CA PRO A 51 -17.66 6.41 9.51
C PRO A 51 -16.14 6.56 9.72
N ALA A 52 -15.71 7.74 10.15
CA ALA A 52 -14.33 7.90 10.56
C ALA A 52 -14.07 6.97 11.76
N PRO A 53 -12.93 6.26 11.79
CA PRO A 53 -12.62 5.36 12.88
C PRO A 53 -12.31 6.18 14.15
N ASN A 54 -13.31 6.30 15.02
CA ASN A 54 -13.27 7.21 16.17
C ASN A 54 -12.84 6.52 17.50
N HIS A 55 -12.73 5.20 17.51
CA HIS A 55 -12.43 4.44 18.73
C HIS A 55 -11.00 3.95 18.75
N ALA A 56 -10.09 4.80 19.21
CA ALA A 56 -8.71 4.40 19.41
C ALA A 56 -8.62 3.33 20.53
N PRO A 57 -7.98 2.17 20.26
CA PRO A 57 -7.82 1.08 21.21
C PRO A 57 -6.96 1.52 22.40
N MET A 58 -7.04 0.79 23.51
CA MET A 58 -6.08 1.01 24.59
C MET A 58 -4.67 0.70 24.09
N GLY A 59 -3.78 1.69 24.19
CA GLY A 59 -2.38 1.52 23.82
C GLY A 59 -1.54 0.86 24.93
N CYS A 60 -0.28 0.57 24.62
CA CYS A 60 0.67 0.10 25.63
C CYS A 60 1.07 1.21 26.62
N LYS A 61 1.54 0.81 27.80
CA LYS A 61 2.06 1.71 28.84
C LYS A 61 3.60 1.86 28.83
N CYS A 62 4.27 1.30 27.82
CA CYS A 62 5.72 1.37 27.64
C CYS A 62 6.19 2.84 27.53
N ARG A 63 7.41 3.15 27.98
CA ARG A 63 8.02 4.49 27.86
C ARG A 63 9.18 4.45 26.88
N GLY A 64 9.38 5.51 26.10
CA GLY A 64 10.42 5.53 25.08
C GLY A 64 10.05 4.60 23.92
N SER A 65 10.74 3.47 23.76
CA SER A 65 10.44 2.45 22.75
C SER A 65 9.89 1.16 23.39
N CYS A 66 9.04 0.46 22.65
CA CYS A 66 8.57 -0.87 23.02
C CYS A 66 9.63 -1.91 22.69
N ASN A 67 10.35 -2.40 23.71
CA ASN A 67 11.47 -3.33 23.53
C ASN A 67 11.27 -4.69 24.23
N ASP A 68 10.38 -4.77 25.23
CA ASP A 68 10.04 -6.03 25.89
C ASP A 68 8.65 -6.51 25.43
N PRO A 69 8.58 -7.58 24.62
CA PRO A 69 7.31 -8.08 24.11
C PRO A 69 6.44 -8.74 25.18
N LYS A 70 7.02 -9.21 26.30
CA LYS A 70 6.26 -9.81 27.41
C LYS A 70 5.42 -8.76 28.16
N VAL A 71 5.92 -7.53 28.20
CA VAL A 71 5.28 -6.39 28.89
C VAL A 71 4.39 -5.59 27.95
N CYS A 72 4.77 -5.45 26.68
CA CYS A 72 4.04 -4.59 25.75
C CYS A 72 2.70 -5.20 25.31
N ALA A 73 1.60 -4.51 25.62
CA ALA A 73 0.27 -4.90 25.14
C ALA A 73 0.17 -4.96 23.61
N CYS A 74 0.91 -4.11 22.88
CA CYS A 74 0.91 -4.12 21.42
C CYS A 74 1.66 -5.32 20.84
N ALA A 75 2.70 -5.83 21.49
CA ALA A 75 3.36 -7.08 21.07
C ALA A 75 2.41 -8.28 21.21
N LYS A 76 1.60 -8.32 22.27
CA LYS A 76 0.57 -9.36 22.46
C LYS A 76 -0.46 -9.39 21.32
N LEU A 77 -0.84 -8.22 20.79
CA LEU A 77 -1.69 -8.11 19.59
C LEU A 77 -1.01 -8.58 18.31
N ASN A 78 0.30 -8.82 18.30
CA ASN A 78 1.02 -9.39 17.16
C ASN A 78 1.40 -10.86 17.41
N GLY A 79 0.71 -11.55 18.32
CA GLY A 79 1.01 -12.95 18.68
C GLY A 79 2.10 -13.11 19.74
N GLY A 80 2.48 -12.05 20.45
CA GLY A 80 3.40 -12.11 21.59
C GLY A 80 4.83 -11.65 21.29
N ASP A 81 5.12 -11.14 20.09
CA ASP A 81 6.40 -10.52 19.74
C ASP A 81 6.19 -9.27 18.86
N PHE A 82 7.24 -8.49 18.60
CA PHE A 82 7.18 -7.35 17.70
C PHE A 82 7.29 -7.77 16.24
N PRO A 83 6.49 -7.19 15.33
CA PRO A 83 6.49 -7.55 13.91
C PRO A 83 7.67 -6.94 13.14
N TYR A 84 8.41 -6.01 13.77
CA TYR A 84 9.51 -5.27 13.16
C TYR A 84 10.83 -5.51 13.90
N VAL A 85 11.93 -5.60 13.15
CA VAL A 85 13.30 -5.57 13.71
C VAL A 85 13.90 -4.17 13.65
N HIS A 86 14.62 -3.81 14.72
CA HIS A 86 15.33 -2.55 14.85
C HIS A 86 16.65 -2.53 14.04
N ARG A 87 16.56 -2.70 12.72
CA ARG A 87 17.69 -2.62 11.78
C ARG A 87 17.42 -1.59 10.69
N ASN A 88 18.35 -0.68 10.48
CA ASN A 88 18.27 0.41 9.50
C ASN A 88 17.00 1.26 9.71
N VAL A 89 16.03 1.11 8.82
CA VAL A 89 14.80 1.91 8.73
C VAL A 89 13.62 1.34 9.52
N GLY A 90 13.84 0.24 10.25
CA GLY A 90 12.77 -0.62 10.75
C GLY A 90 12.28 -1.52 9.63
N ARG A 91 12.33 -2.84 9.83
CA ARG A 91 11.99 -3.81 8.78
C ARG A 91 10.96 -4.80 9.29
N LEU A 92 9.90 -5.04 8.53
CA LEU A 92 8.95 -6.10 8.80
C LEU A 92 9.70 -7.43 8.68
N ILE A 93 9.55 -8.29 9.69
CA ILE A 93 10.24 -9.59 9.75
C ILE A 93 9.70 -10.53 8.68
N GLU A 94 8.38 -10.57 8.57
CA GLU A 94 7.62 -11.43 7.67
C GLU A 94 6.23 -10.82 7.44
N PRO A 95 5.57 -11.11 6.30
CA PRO A 95 4.18 -10.76 6.09
C PRO A 95 3.28 -11.34 7.19
N LYS A 96 2.29 -10.56 7.63
CA LYS A 96 1.29 -10.96 8.63
C LYS A 96 -0.12 -10.71 8.12
N ALA A 97 -1.07 -11.41 8.71
CA ALA A 97 -2.50 -11.23 8.51
C ALA A 97 -2.88 -9.75 8.61
N VAL A 98 -2.46 -9.17 9.73
CA VAL A 98 -2.50 -7.75 10.02
C VAL A 98 -1.40 -7.49 11.04
N VAL A 99 -0.79 -6.31 10.95
CA VAL A 99 0.20 -5.85 11.93
C VAL A 99 -0.44 -4.81 12.84
N PHE A 100 -0.23 -4.95 14.14
CA PHE A 100 -0.69 -3.98 15.15
C PHE A 100 0.45 -3.09 15.59
N GLU A 101 0.48 -1.87 15.06
CA GLU A 101 1.41 -0.85 15.51
C GLU A 101 0.92 -0.13 16.78
N CYS A 102 1.86 0.48 17.50
CA CYS A 102 1.55 1.38 18.58
C CYS A 102 0.77 2.59 18.06
N GLY A 103 -0.42 2.81 18.62
CA GLY A 103 -1.31 3.92 18.26
C GLY A 103 -1.16 5.19 19.12
N PRO A 104 -2.09 6.16 18.96
CA PRO A 104 -2.07 7.45 19.66
C PRO A 104 -2.23 7.35 21.18
N LYS A 105 -2.87 6.28 21.69
CA LYS A 105 -3.04 6.03 23.13
C LYS A 105 -1.87 5.27 23.77
N CYS A 106 -0.82 4.94 23.01
CA CYS A 106 0.41 4.35 23.56
C CYS A 106 1.29 5.41 24.21
N ARG A 107 2.00 5.05 25.29
CA ARG A 107 2.96 5.95 25.96
C ARG A 107 4.38 5.94 25.35
N CYS A 108 4.64 5.05 24.41
CA CYS A 108 5.90 5.01 23.67
C CYS A 108 5.95 6.17 22.65
N GLY A 109 7.15 6.71 22.45
CA GLY A 109 7.43 7.85 21.57
C GLY A 109 7.38 7.49 20.08
N PRO A 110 7.65 8.47 19.20
CA PRO A 110 7.62 8.30 17.74
C PRO A 110 8.71 7.34 17.23
N GLU A 111 9.89 7.32 17.86
CA GLU A 111 11.00 6.42 17.54
C GLU A 111 10.77 4.96 17.96
N CYS A 112 9.56 4.61 18.42
CA CYS A 112 9.24 3.25 18.80
C CYS A 112 9.29 2.34 17.56
N ILE A 113 9.98 1.21 17.66
CA ILE A 113 10.09 0.26 16.54
C ILE A 113 8.72 -0.24 16.05
N ASN A 114 7.75 -0.33 16.96
CA ASN A 114 6.37 -0.69 16.62
C ASN A 114 5.55 0.51 16.09
N ARG A 115 6.21 1.50 15.49
CA ARG A 115 5.64 2.60 14.70
C ARG A 115 6.35 2.75 13.34
N THR A 116 7.08 1.72 12.91
CA THR A 116 7.94 1.74 11.71
C THR A 116 7.26 2.35 10.48
N SER A 117 6.01 1.98 10.21
CA SER A 117 5.27 2.43 9.02
C SER A 117 4.67 3.85 9.15
N GLN A 118 4.72 4.44 10.36
CA GLN A 118 4.24 5.81 10.64
C GLN A 118 5.29 6.87 10.30
N ASN A 119 6.53 6.45 10.04
CA ASN A 119 7.62 7.37 9.72
C ASN A 119 7.47 8.03 8.35
N GLY A 120 6.51 7.61 7.51
CA GLY A 120 6.31 8.16 6.18
C GLY A 120 7.43 7.77 5.20
N ILE A 121 7.49 8.46 4.06
CA ILE A 121 8.49 8.17 3.02
C ILE A 121 9.88 8.63 3.50
N ILE A 122 10.87 7.76 3.32
CA ILE A 122 12.27 7.96 3.72
C ILE A 122 13.27 7.76 2.57
N PHE A 123 12.87 7.05 1.53
CA PHE A 123 13.71 6.78 0.36
C PHE A 123 13.58 7.90 -0.65
N ARG A 124 14.64 8.15 -1.42
CA ARG A 124 14.62 9.02 -2.59
C ARG A 124 13.88 8.28 -3.70
N LEU A 125 12.61 8.62 -3.89
CA LEU A 125 11.74 8.05 -4.91
C LEU A 125 11.69 8.97 -6.14
N GLU A 126 11.38 8.40 -7.29
CA GLU A 126 11.21 9.12 -8.55
C GLU A 126 10.02 8.51 -9.31
N VAL A 127 9.12 9.37 -9.76
CA VAL A 127 8.09 8.99 -10.73
C VAL A 127 8.71 9.10 -12.12
N PHE A 128 8.64 8.05 -12.92
CA PHE A 128 9.25 8.03 -14.25
C PHE A 128 8.31 7.51 -15.31
N ARG A 129 8.45 8.00 -16.54
CA ARG A 129 7.70 7.50 -17.69
C ARG A 129 8.22 6.12 -18.12
N THR A 130 7.34 5.13 -18.13
CA THR A 130 7.63 3.78 -18.65
C THR A 130 7.31 3.71 -20.14
N GLN A 131 7.80 2.67 -20.84
CA GLN A 131 7.55 2.50 -22.27
C GLN A 131 6.09 2.14 -22.61
N LYS A 132 5.41 1.36 -21.76
CA LYS A 132 4.10 0.74 -22.08
C LYS A 132 3.08 0.75 -20.95
N LYS A 133 3.47 1.12 -19.72
CA LYS A 133 2.62 1.04 -18.52
C LYS A 133 2.18 2.41 -17.99
N GLY A 134 2.50 3.48 -18.74
CA GLY A 134 2.29 4.84 -18.27
C GLY A 134 3.39 5.29 -17.31
N TRP A 135 3.00 5.90 -16.19
CA TRP A 135 3.93 6.32 -15.13
C TRP A 135 4.29 5.14 -14.22
N GLY A 136 5.51 5.11 -13.71
CA GLY A 136 5.99 4.13 -12.75
C GLY A 136 6.72 4.81 -11.59
N LEU A 137 6.99 4.06 -10.53
CA LEU A 137 7.77 4.52 -9.38
C LEU A 137 9.05 3.70 -9.27
N ARG A 138 10.18 4.35 -8.98
CA ARG A 138 11.46 3.70 -8.67
C ARG A 138 12.16 4.42 -7.52
N SER A 139 13.17 3.79 -6.93
CA SER A 139 14.01 4.42 -5.90
C SER A 139 15.43 4.68 -6.42
N TRP A 140 16.07 5.76 -5.97
CA TRP A 140 17.50 6.00 -6.17
C TRP A 140 18.37 5.30 -5.11
N ASP A 141 17.75 4.80 -4.06
CA ASP A 141 18.41 4.12 -2.97
C ASP A 141 18.29 2.60 -3.14
N HIS A 142 19.21 1.87 -2.50
CA HIS A 142 19.00 0.45 -2.26
C HIS A 142 17.96 0.28 -1.15
N ILE A 143 16.93 -0.52 -1.39
CA ILE A 143 15.88 -0.80 -0.41
C ILE A 143 16.07 -2.22 0.14
N PRO A 144 16.29 -2.42 1.45
CA PRO A 144 16.39 -3.75 2.03
C PRO A 144 15.02 -4.44 2.15
N ALA A 145 14.99 -5.76 2.01
CA ALA A 145 13.77 -6.56 2.17
C ALA A 145 13.05 -6.27 3.50
N GLY A 146 11.73 -6.15 3.50
CA GLY A 146 10.92 -5.79 4.67
C GLY A 146 10.93 -4.30 5.02
N ALA A 147 11.62 -3.42 4.27
CA ALA A 147 11.51 -1.98 4.48
C ALA A 147 10.13 -1.43 4.07
N PRO A 148 9.53 -0.49 4.83
CA PRO A 148 8.31 0.20 4.43
C PRO A 148 8.62 1.17 3.27
N ILE A 149 7.77 1.17 2.23
CA ILE A 149 7.88 2.11 1.10
C ILE A 149 6.96 3.30 1.31
N CYS A 150 5.65 3.06 1.30
CA CYS A 150 4.62 4.08 1.44
C CYS A 150 3.27 3.44 1.78
N GLU A 151 2.38 4.23 2.37
CA GLU A 151 0.96 3.90 2.48
C GLU A 151 0.26 4.14 1.14
N TYR A 152 -0.75 3.35 0.78
CA TYR A 152 -1.63 3.67 -0.34
C TYR A 152 -2.66 4.70 0.14
N ILE A 153 -2.45 5.98 -0.18
CA ILE A 153 -3.28 7.08 0.33
C ILE A 153 -4.21 7.58 -0.76
N GLY A 154 -5.48 7.77 -0.40
CA GLY A 154 -6.50 8.36 -1.26
C GLY A 154 -7.75 8.77 -0.48
N LEU A 155 -8.88 8.76 -1.17
CA LEU A 155 -10.21 8.96 -0.60
C LEU A 155 -10.85 7.61 -0.27
N VAL A 156 -11.08 7.32 1.01
CA VAL A 156 -11.82 6.14 1.45
C VAL A 156 -13.30 6.32 1.13
N ARG A 157 -13.87 5.35 0.43
CA ARG A 157 -15.28 5.29 0.01
C ARG A 157 -15.85 3.91 0.30
N LYS A 158 -17.18 3.78 0.30
CA LYS A 158 -17.81 2.45 0.27
C LYS A 158 -17.61 1.85 -1.10
N THR A 159 -17.25 0.57 -1.18
CA THR A 159 -17.07 -0.13 -2.46
C THR A 159 -18.38 -0.16 -3.25
N SER A 160 -19.54 -0.20 -2.56
CA SER A 160 -20.87 -0.08 -3.18
C SER A 160 -21.15 1.26 -3.86
N ASP A 161 -20.35 2.30 -3.60
CA ASP A 161 -20.51 3.63 -4.21
C ASP A 161 -19.71 3.78 -5.51
N LEU A 162 -18.99 2.75 -5.94
CA LEU A 162 -18.23 2.74 -7.20
C LEU A 162 -19.15 2.34 -8.36
N ASN A 163 -19.05 3.04 -9.49
CA ASN A 163 -19.72 2.60 -10.70
C ASN A 163 -18.77 1.71 -11.52
N SER A 164 -19.26 0.59 -12.02
CA SER A 164 -18.50 -0.29 -12.92
C SER A 164 -18.15 0.35 -14.26
N ALA A 165 -18.85 1.43 -14.64
CA ALA A 165 -18.59 2.19 -15.85
C ALA A 165 -17.43 3.20 -15.71
N ASP A 166 -17.03 3.55 -14.49
CA ASP A 166 -15.98 4.53 -14.21
C ASP A 166 -14.57 3.91 -14.36
N ASP A 167 -13.56 4.75 -14.58
CA ASP A 167 -12.17 4.33 -14.57
C ASP A 167 -11.70 4.06 -13.13
N ASN A 168 -11.70 2.78 -12.75
CA ASN A 168 -11.29 2.32 -11.42
C ASN A 168 -9.79 1.96 -11.36
N SER A 169 -8.96 2.43 -12.29
CA SER A 169 -7.53 2.09 -12.36
C SER A 169 -6.70 2.47 -11.13
N TYR A 170 -7.22 3.35 -10.27
CA TYR A 170 -6.54 3.83 -9.05
C TYR A 170 -7.29 3.47 -7.76
N VAL A 171 -8.25 2.54 -7.84
CA VAL A 171 -9.00 2.05 -6.68
C VAL A 171 -8.29 0.84 -6.07
N PHE A 172 -8.13 0.85 -4.76
CA PHE A 172 -7.58 -0.25 -3.98
C PHE A 172 -8.59 -0.72 -2.94
N ASP A 173 -9.03 -1.97 -3.02
CA ASP A 173 -9.95 -2.56 -2.05
C ASP A 173 -9.26 -2.87 -0.71
N ILE A 174 -9.88 -2.46 0.41
CA ILE A 174 -9.32 -2.69 1.76
C ILE A 174 -9.72 -4.10 2.20
N ASP A 175 -9.07 -5.10 1.62
CA ASP A 175 -9.28 -6.50 1.96
C ASP A 175 -8.05 -7.11 2.64
N CYS A 176 -8.06 -7.07 3.97
CA CYS A 176 -7.03 -7.73 4.74
C CYS A 176 -7.09 -9.25 4.59
N LEU A 177 -8.25 -9.88 4.38
CA LEU A 177 -8.38 -11.34 4.21
C LEU A 177 -7.72 -11.81 2.93
N GLN A 178 -8.02 -11.15 1.80
CA GLN A 178 -7.35 -11.38 0.53
C GLN A 178 -5.84 -11.13 0.63
N THR A 179 -5.43 -10.18 1.50
CA THR A 179 -4.01 -9.97 1.82
C THR A 179 -3.36 -11.16 2.56
N MET A 180 -4.13 -12.01 3.24
CA MET A 180 -3.60 -13.15 4.01
C MET A 180 -3.66 -14.47 3.25
N GLN A 181 -4.75 -14.75 2.53
CA GLN A 181 -5.00 -16.09 1.98
C GLN A 181 -4.29 -16.33 0.65
N GLY A 182 -3.88 -15.27 -0.05
CA GLY A 182 -3.53 -15.40 -1.46
C GLY A 182 -4.77 -15.81 -2.27
N LEU A 183 -4.93 -15.29 -3.48
CA LEU A 183 -6.01 -15.81 -4.33
C LEU A 183 -5.57 -17.15 -4.91
N ASP A 184 -6.52 -18.08 -5.05
CA ASP A 184 -6.40 -19.40 -5.67
C ASP A 184 -5.33 -19.44 -6.79
N GLY A 185 -4.13 -19.90 -6.44
CA GLY A 185 -3.01 -20.08 -7.39
C GLY A 185 -2.08 -18.88 -7.61
N ARG A 186 -1.93 -17.95 -6.64
CA ARG A 186 -1.04 -16.77 -6.75
C ARG A 186 0.00 -16.72 -5.62
N GLU A 187 0.74 -17.81 -5.47
CA GLU A 187 1.82 -18.07 -4.49
C GLU A 187 3.09 -17.19 -4.67
N SER A 188 2.95 -15.88 -4.85
CA SER A 188 4.08 -14.95 -4.71
C SER A 188 4.19 -14.34 -3.31
N ARG A 189 3.27 -14.66 -2.39
CA ARG A 189 3.48 -14.39 -0.96
C ARG A 189 4.23 -15.58 -0.38
N LEU A 190 5.42 -15.30 0.16
CA LEU A 190 6.22 -16.27 0.90
C LEU A 190 5.39 -16.83 2.08
N ARG A 191 4.78 -18.01 1.86
CA ARG A 191 4.07 -18.88 2.82
C ARG A 191 2.68 -18.40 3.27
N ASP A 192 1.83 -19.40 3.57
CA ASP A 192 0.58 -19.23 4.30
C ASP A 192 0.85 -18.42 5.57
N VAL A 193 0.12 -17.31 5.73
CA VAL A 193 0.32 -16.43 6.87
C VAL A 193 -0.52 -16.95 8.03
N GLU A 194 0.14 -17.40 9.11
CA GLU A 194 -0.56 -17.85 10.32
C GLU A 194 -1.46 -16.72 10.87
N LEU A 195 -2.75 -17.02 10.95
CA LEU A 195 -3.74 -16.17 11.61
C LEU A 195 -3.63 -16.36 13.13
N PRO A 196 -3.47 -15.29 13.93
CA PRO A 196 -3.66 -15.38 15.37
C PRO A 196 -5.05 -15.92 15.71
N TRP A 197 -5.14 -16.82 16.70
CA TRP A 197 -6.39 -17.50 17.10
C TRP A 197 -7.59 -16.57 17.36
N TYR A 198 -7.36 -15.36 17.88
CA TYR A 198 -8.43 -14.39 18.14
C TYR A 198 -8.89 -13.64 16.87
N LEU A 199 -8.10 -13.67 15.79
CA LEU A 199 -8.53 -13.18 14.49
C LEU A 199 -9.33 -14.24 13.75
N GLU A 200 -9.10 -15.54 13.98
CA GLU A 200 -9.87 -16.62 13.32
C GLU A 200 -11.38 -16.48 13.55
N GLU A 201 -11.80 -16.15 14.77
CA GLU A 201 -13.22 -15.91 15.08
C GLU A 201 -13.77 -14.69 14.33
N ILE A 202 -12.98 -13.61 14.23
CA ILE A 202 -13.37 -12.38 13.52
C ILE A 202 -13.45 -12.63 12.01
N VAL A 203 -12.59 -13.49 11.46
CA VAL A 203 -12.60 -13.85 10.04
C VAL A 203 -13.79 -14.76 9.71
N LYS A 204 -14.16 -15.71 10.59
CA LYS A 204 -15.30 -16.63 10.36
C LYS A 204 -16.65 -15.93 10.20
N ASP A 205 -16.85 -14.81 10.89
CA ASP A 205 -18.09 -14.03 10.83
C ASP A 205 -18.06 -12.90 9.77
N ARG A 206 -16.97 -12.76 9.00
CA ARG A 206 -16.89 -11.72 7.97
C ARG A 206 -17.71 -12.10 6.74
N SER A 207 -18.47 -11.13 6.25
CA SER A 207 -19.05 -11.15 4.90
C SER A 207 -17.94 -11.21 3.86
N ASP A 208 -18.13 -11.99 2.78
CA ASP A 208 -17.24 -12.02 1.61
C ASP A 208 -17.18 -10.65 0.88
N SER A 209 -18.05 -9.70 1.22
CA SER A 209 -18.03 -8.37 0.64
C SER A 209 -16.99 -7.45 1.29
N VAL A 210 -16.14 -6.86 0.46
CA VAL A 210 -15.22 -5.80 0.88
C VAL A 210 -15.99 -4.48 0.98
N PRO A 211 -16.16 -3.89 2.17
CA PRO A 211 -17.09 -2.77 2.34
C PRO A 211 -16.49 -1.42 1.94
N PHE A 212 -15.17 -1.27 1.96
CA PHE A 212 -14.49 -0.02 1.68
C PHE A 212 -13.29 -0.20 0.75
N CYS A 213 -13.02 0.87 -0.02
CA CYS A 213 -11.90 0.98 -0.93
C CYS A 213 -11.22 2.34 -0.76
N ILE A 214 -9.99 2.46 -1.27
CA ILE A 214 -9.21 3.69 -1.35
C ILE A 214 -9.15 4.13 -2.82
N ASP A 215 -9.78 5.26 -3.13
CA ASP A 215 -9.80 5.84 -4.48
C ASP A 215 -8.74 6.94 -4.58
N ALA A 216 -7.71 6.70 -5.39
CA ALA A 216 -6.61 7.64 -5.63
C ALA A 216 -6.62 8.27 -7.04
N ALA A 217 -7.77 8.27 -7.73
CA ALA A 217 -7.88 8.81 -9.08
C ALA A 217 -7.60 10.33 -9.11
N GLU A 218 -8.30 11.09 -8.29
CA GLU A 218 -8.21 12.56 -8.22
C GLU A 218 -7.40 13.07 -7.02
N THR A 219 -7.26 12.28 -5.95
CA THR A 219 -6.57 12.73 -4.74
C THR A 219 -5.89 11.55 -4.06
N GLY A 220 -4.57 11.61 -3.88
CA GLY A 220 -3.80 10.52 -3.28
C GLY A 220 -2.32 10.87 -3.11
N ASN A 221 -1.50 9.87 -2.80
CA ASN A 221 -0.03 10.04 -2.75
C ASN A 221 0.67 9.31 -3.91
N ILE A 222 2.00 9.18 -3.85
CA ILE A 222 2.79 8.50 -4.90
C ILE A 222 2.48 7.01 -5.11
N ALA A 223 1.78 6.35 -4.18
CA ALA A 223 1.54 4.91 -4.27
C ALA A 223 0.71 4.54 -5.51
N ARG A 224 -0.14 5.47 -5.98
CA ARG A 224 -0.94 5.34 -7.20
C ARG A 224 -0.10 5.11 -8.48
N PHE A 225 1.19 5.43 -8.45
CA PHE A 225 2.11 5.26 -9.59
C PHE A 225 2.88 3.93 -9.56
N ILE A 226 2.66 3.09 -8.54
CA ILE A 226 3.34 1.80 -8.41
C ILE A 226 2.60 0.79 -9.27
N ASN A 227 3.25 0.31 -10.34
CA ASN A 227 2.63 -0.56 -11.33
C ASN A 227 2.49 -2.01 -10.88
N HIS A 228 1.67 -2.74 -11.62
CA HIS A 228 1.57 -4.19 -11.51
C HIS A 228 2.84 -4.92 -12.01
N SER A 229 3.23 -5.99 -11.32
CA SER A 229 4.06 -7.07 -11.86
C SER A 229 3.55 -8.44 -11.45
N CYS A 230 3.66 -9.44 -12.35
CA CYS A 230 3.41 -10.84 -12.01
C CYS A 230 4.55 -11.46 -11.19
N GLN A 231 5.73 -10.80 -11.16
CA GLN A 231 6.86 -11.11 -10.28
C GLN A 231 7.23 -9.80 -9.56
N PRO A 232 6.44 -9.39 -8.56
CA PRO A 232 6.62 -8.12 -7.88
C PRO A 232 7.81 -8.13 -6.92
N ASN A 233 8.34 -6.94 -6.61
CA ASN A 233 9.34 -6.74 -5.56
C ASN A 233 8.78 -6.04 -4.32
N LEU A 234 7.49 -5.69 -4.33
CA LEU A 234 6.73 -5.20 -3.19
C LEU A 234 5.58 -6.14 -2.86
N PHE A 235 5.15 -6.12 -1.59
CA PHE A 235 3.91 -6.73 -1.15
C PHE A 235 3.09 -5.77 -0.29
N VAL A 236 1.79 -6.03 -0.23
CA VAL A 236 0.83 -5.27 0.57
C VAL A 236 0.71 -5.87 1.96
N GLN A 237 0.66 -5.02 2.98
CA GLN A 237 0.48 -5.39 4.38
C GLN A 237 -0.58 -4.48 5.02
N CYS A 238 -1.64 -5.08 5.58
CA CYS A 238 -2.59 -4.36 6.42
C CYS A 238 -1.95 -3.98 7.77
N ILE A 239 -2.07 -2.71 8.16
CA ILE A 239 -1.62 -2.19 9.46
C ILE A 239 -2.81 -1.58 10.22
N LEU A 240 -2.91 -1.90 11.51
CA LEU A 240 -3.80 -1.25 12.47
C LEU A 240 -3.00 -0.50 13.53
N SER A 241 -3.42 0.72 13.84
CA SER A 241 -2.74 1.57 14.83
C SER A 241 -3.69 2.53 15.53
N ASN A 242 -4.33 3.41 14.77
CA ASN A 242 -5.26 4.43 15.28
C ASN A 242 -6.59 3.84 15.72
N HIS A 243 -6.98 2.71 15.14
CA HIS A 243 -8.17 1.91 15.44
C HIS A 243 -7.85 0.44 15.14
N HIS A 244 -8.73 -0.48 15.55
CA HIS A 244 -8.62 -1.91 15.24
C HIS A 244 -9.69 -2.41 14.25
N ASP A 245 -10.42 -1.50 13.59
CA ASP A 245 -11.32 -1.88 12.50
C ASP A 245 -10.53 -2.29 11.25
N MET A 246 -10.51 -3.59 10.96
CA MET A 246 -9.84 -4.18 9.80
C MET A 246 -10.43 -3.73 8.45
N ASN A 247 -11.69 -3.28 8.40
CA ASN A 247 -12.29 -2.77 7.16
C ASN A 247 -11.72 -1.41 6.73
N LEU A 248 -11.02 -0.73 7.64
CA LEU A 248 -10.41 0.56 7.42
C LEU A 248 -8.90 0.51 7.67
N ALA A 249 -8.30 -0.68 7.65
CA ALA A 249 -6.87 -0.85 7.88
C ALA A 249 -6.04 0.00 6.92
N ARG A 250 -4.89 0.47 7.40
CA ARG A 250 -3.92 1.15 6.53
C ARG A 250 -3.30 0.12 5.60
N VAL A 251 -3.31 0.42 4.31
CA VAL A 251 -2.70 -0.42 3.26
C VAL A 251 -1.27 0.06 3.05
N MET A 252 -0.28 -0.69 3.55
CA MET A 252 1.13 -0.35 3.41
C MET A 252 1.82 -1.23 2.39
N LEU A 253 2.71 -0.64 1.57
CA LEU A 253 3.60 -1.38 0.69
C LEU A 253 4.96 -1.56 1.35
N PHE A 254 5.43 -2.81 1.39
CA PHE A 254 6.74 -3.20 1.92
C PHE A 254 7.57 -3.88 0.83
N ALA A 255 8.89 -3.74 0.89
CA ALA A 255 9.80 -4.46 0.00
C ALA A 255 9.74 -5.98 0.29
N ALA A 256 9.46 -6.80 -0.70
CA ALA A 256 9.55 -8.26 -0.60
C ALA A 256 11.02 -8.73 -0.64
N ASP A 257 11.83 -8.05 -1.44
CA ASP A 257 13.22 -8.38 -1.71
C ASP A 257 14.17 -7.22 -1.40
N ASN A 258 15.47 -7.46 -1.53
CA ASN A 258 16.43 -6.36 -1.63
C ASN A 258 16.34 -5.77 -3.03
N ILE A 259 16.01 -4.48 -3.12
CA ILE A 259 15.76 -3.77 -4.38
C ILE A 259 16.95 -2.85 -4.68
N PRO A 260 17.71 -3.11 -5.76
CA PRO A 260 18.73 -2.20 -6.25
C PRO A 260 18.17 -0.83 -6.67
N PRO A 261 19.00 0.23 -6.64
CA PRO A 261 18.65 1.52 -7.21
C PRO A 261 18.15 1.41 -8.65
N LEU A 262 17.17 2.26 -8.96
CA LEU A 262 16.53 2.46 -10.25
C LEU A 262 15.69 1.29 -10.77
N GLN A 263 15.61 0.17 -10.04
CA GLN A 263 14.63 -0.86 -10.32
C GLN A 263 13.22 -0.31 -10.05
N GLU A 264 12.28 -0.59 -10.97
CA GLU A 264 10.89 -0.23 -10.81
C GLU A 264 10.27 -0.97 -9.63
N LEU A 265 9.52 -0.24 -8.80
CA LEU A 265 8.76 -0.76 -7.69
C LEU A 265 7.41 -1.25 -8.20
N THR A 266 7.06 -2.49 -7.87
CA THR A 266 5.83 -3.14 -8.37
C THR A 266 5.22 -4.09 -7.34
N TYR A 267 3.89 -4.21 -7.33
CA TYR A 267 3.16 -5.21 -6.55
C TYR A 267 2.18 -6.00 -7.43
N ASP A 268 1.70 -7.16 -6.98
CA ASP A 268 0.63 -7.86 -7.69
C ASP A 268 -0.72 -7.18 -7.40
N TYR A 269 -1.40 -6.65 -8.42
CA TYR A 269 -2.71 -6.00 -8.28
C TYR A 269 -3.83 -6.99 -7.92
N CYS A 270 -3.58 -8.28 -8.06
CA CYS A 270 -4.49 -9.34 -7.65
C CYS A 270 -5.86 -9.33 -8.33
N TYR A 271 -6.02 -8.68 -9.49
CA TYR A 271 -7.24 -8.78 -10.29
C TYR A 271 -7.50 -10.22 -10.74
N THR A 272 -8.71 -10.72 -10.51
CA THR A 272 -9.13 -12.03 -11.04
C THR A 272 -9.29 -11.92 -12.56
N LEU A 273 -8.86 -12.94 -13.30
CA LEU A 273 -9.03 -12.92 -14.76
C LEU A 273 -10.53 -12.89 -15.08
N ASP A 274 -10.88 -12.11 -16.10
CA ASP A 274 -12.25 -12.00 -16.58
C ASP A 274 -13.24 -11.41 -15.53
N SER A 275 -12.72 -10.76 -14.47
CA SER A 275 -13.53 -10.16 -13.40
C SER A 275 -14.10 -8.78 -13.73
N VAL A 276 -13.60 -8.14 -14.79
CA VAL A 276 -14.04 -6.81 -15.21
C VAL A 276 -15.02 -6.95 -16.36
N VAL A 277 -16.27 -6.58 -16.13
CA VAL A 277 -17.33 -6.64 -17.13
C VAL A 277 -17.73 -5.22 -17.54
N GLY A 278 -17.75 -4.95 -18.83
CA GLY A 278 -18.13 -3.67 -19.40
C GLY A 278 -19.64 -3.40 -19.29
N PRO A 279 -20.08 -2.15 -19.54
CA PRO A 279 -21.51 -1.80 -19.56
C PRO A 279 -22.33 -2.55 -20.60
N ASP A 280 -21.67 -3.10 -21.62
CA ASP A 280 -22.23 -3.96 -22.67
C ASP A 280 -22.40 -5.43 -22.23
N GLY A 281 -21.99 -5.78 -21.00
CA GLY A 281 -22.04 -7.13 -20.47
C GLY A 281 -20.87 -8.03 -20.90
N ASN A 282 -19.92 -7.50 -21.67
CA ASN A 282 -18.76 -8.25 -22.14
C ASN A 282 -17.58 -8.15 -21.17
N VAL A 283 -16.82 -9.23 -21.03
CA VAL A 283 -15.57 -9.22 -20.27
C VAL A 283 -14.57 -8.27 -20.93
N ARG A 284 -14.07 -7.31 -20.17
CA ARG A 284 -12.98 -6.43 -20.58
C ARG A 284 -11.65 -7.08 -20.23
N GLN A 285 -10.72 -7.02 -21.17
CA GLN A 285 -9.38 -7.54 -20.99
C GLN A 285 -8.35 -6.43 -21.08
N MET A 286 -7.35 -6.48 -20.20
CA MET A 286 -6.21 -5.57 -20.20
C MET A 286 -4.90 -6.37 -20.28
N PRO A 287 -4.07 -6.18 -21.33
CA PRO A 287 -2.81 -6.89 -21.45
C PRO A 287 -1.80 -6.49 -20.37
N CYS A 288 -1.04 -7.47 -19.88
CA CYS A 288 0.04 -7.26 -18.91
C CYS A 288 1.38 -7.03 -19.61
N TYR A 289 2.01 -5.89 -19.32
CA TYR A 289 3.32 -5.50 -19.84
C TYR A 289 4.40 -5.48 -18.74
N CYS A 290 4.28 -6.29 -17.70
CA CYS A 290 5.24 -6.29 -16.59
C CYS A 290 6.65 -6.78 -16.97
N GLY A 291 6.77 -7.55 -18.07
CA GLY A 291 8.05 -8.09 -18.54
C GLY A 291 8.57 -9.29 -17.76
N ALA A 292 7.85 -9.78 -16.73
CA ALA A 292 8.19 -10.98 -16.00
C ALA A 292 8.25 -12.22 -16.92
N VAL A 293 9.16 -13.15 -16.60
CA VAL A 293 9.35 -14.40 -17.39
C VAL A 293 8.06 -15.21 -17.38
N GLU A 294 7.47 -15.36 -16.19
CA GLU A 294 6.21 -16.08 -15.96
C GLU A 294 5.00 -15.13 -15.93
N CYS A 295 5.00 -14.13 -16.82
CA CYS A 295 3.90 -13.17 -16.92
C CYS A 295 2.58 -13.85 -17.35
N ARG A 296 1.50 -13.58 -16.60
CA ARG A 296 0.13 -14.06 -16.87
C ARG A 296 -0.53 -13.45 -18.12
N LYS A 297 0.18 -12.56 -18.81
CA LYS A 297 -0.21 -11.86 -20.05
C LYS A 297 -1.41 -10.92 -19.95
N ARG A 298 -2.21 -11.00 -18.89
CA ARG A 298 -3.36 -10.11 -18.62
C ARG A 298 -3.31 -9.58 -17.18
N LEU A 299 -3.80 -8.35 -16.99
CA LEU A 299 -4.14 -7.81 -15.66
C LEU A 299 -5.51 -8.35 -15.25
N TYR A 300 -6.51 -8.18 -16.12
CA TYR A 300 -7.87 -8.74 -16.04
C TYR A 300 -8.33 -9.15 -17.44
#